data_AF-A0A2S4YLS0-F1
#
_entry.id   AF-A0A2S4YLS0-F1
#
_cell.length_a   1.000
_cell.length_b   1.000
_cell.length_c   1.000
_cell.angle_alpha   90.00
_cell.angle_beta   90.00
_cell.angle_gamma   90.00
#
_symmetry.space_group_name_H-M   'P 1'
#
loop_
_entity.id
_entity.type
_entity.pdbx_description
1 polymer ?
#
loop_
_entity_poly.entity_id
_entity_poly.type
_entity_poly.pdbx_seq_one_letter_code
_entity_poly.pdbx_strand_id
1 'polypeptide(L)'
;MSAEPRINDRIRVPEVRLVGPSGEQVGIVPLAKALELAQEYDLDLVEVAANARPPVCKLMDYGKFKYESAMKAREARKNQAHTVIKEMKLRPKIDPHDYDTKKGHVVRFLKQGDKVKITIMFRGREQSRPELGYRLLQRLAEDVQDLGFVESNPKQDGRNMIMVLGPHKKKTEAMAEARQAQEARKASAKANPGRSQNPADAEVEAEASAEEPAEA
;
A
#
# COMPACT_ATOMS: atom_id res chain seq x y z
N MET A 1 18.77 -4.60 9.35
CA MET A 1 20.01 -4.32 8.57
C MET A 1 20.35 -5.61 7.85
N SER A 2 20.18 -5.66 6.53
CA SER A 2 20.64 -6.82 5.77
C SER A 2 22.16 -6.71 5.68
N ALA A 3 22.88 -7.46 6.51
CA ALA A 3 24.32 -7.54 6.43
C ALA A 3 24.71 -8.07 5.05
N GLU A 4 25.52 -7.32 4.31
CA GLU A 4 26.08 -7.84 3.05
C GLU A 4 26.90 -9.09 3.39
N PRO A 5 26.64 -10.23 2.72
CA PRO A 5 27.38 -11.45 2.99
C PRO A 5 28.84 -11.26 2.59
N ARG A 6 29.76 -11.78 3.41
CA ARG A 6 31.19 -11.77 3.08
C ARG A 6 31.46 -12.80 1.99
N ILE A 7 32.41 -12.50 1.12
CA ILE A 7 32.75 -13.34 -0.03
C ILE A 7 34.24 -13.63 -0.07
N ASN A 8 34.62 -14.82 -0.53
CA ASN A 8 35.99 -15.22 -0.82
C ASN A 8 36.97 -14.82 0.31
N ASP A 9 37.97 -14.00 -0.02
CA ASP A 9 39.02 -13.54 0.91
C ASP A 9 38.53 -12.64 2.06
N ARG A 10 37.27 -12.21 2.03
CA ARG A 10 36.66 -11.46 3.15
C ARG A 10 36.27 -12.37 4.31
N ILE A 11 36.24 -13.69 4.10
CA ILE A 11 35.99 -14.71 5.12
C ILE A 11 37.30 -14.98 5.86
N ARG A 12 37.32 -14.72 7.18
CA ARG A 12 38.55 -14.82 8.01
C ARG A 12 38.54 -16.00 8.99
N VAL A 13 37.64 -16.95 8.81
CA VAL A 13 37.53 -18.12 9.70
C VAL A 13 38.35 -19.30 9.17
N PRO A 14 38.94 -20.13 10.05
CA PRO A 14 39.79 -21.24 9.64
C PRO A 14 39.00 -22.40 9.02
N GLU A 15 37.79 -22.66 9.52
CA GLU A 15 36.91 -23.75 9.10
C GLU A 15 35.53 -23.21 8.74
N VAL A 16 34.95 -23.77 7.67
CA VAL A 16 33.64 -23.42 7.16
C VAL A 16 32.82 -24.67 6.90
N ARG A 17 31.50 -24.59 7.14
CA ARG A 17 30.57 -25.61 6.65
C ARG A 17 30.22 -25.28 5.21
N LEU A 18 30.69 -26.11 4.27
CA LEU A 18 30.55 -25.90 2.84
C LEU A 18 29.28 -26.56 2.29
N VAL A 19 28.55 -25.78 1.50
CA VAL A 19 27.42 -26.23 0.68
C VAL A 19 27.79 -26.03 -0.80
N GLY A 20 27.67 -27.09 -1.59
CA GLY A 20 27.92 -27.09 -3.02
C GLY A 20 26.88 -26.28 -3.82
N PRO A 21 27.13 -26.07 -5.12
CA PRO A 21 26.30 -25.21 -5.99
C PRO A 21 24.86 -25.71 -6.15
N SER A 22 24.68 -27.02 -6.19
CA SER A 22 23.38 -27.71 -6.28
C SER A 22 22.66 -27.86 -4.93
N GLY A 23 23.28 -27.41 -3.82
CA GLY A 23 22.75 -27.60 -2.47
C GLY A 23 23.25 -28.86 -1.75
N GLU A 24 24.22 -29.57 -2.34
CA GLU A 24 24.91 -30.70 -1.68
C GLU A 24 25.66 -30.23 -0.44
N GLN A 25 25.62 -31.01 0.64
CA GLN A 25 26.35 -30.70 1.86
C GLN A 25 27.71 -31.42 1.84
N VAL A 26 28.78 -30.66 1.58
CA VAL A 26 30.16 -31.18 1.59
C VAL A 26 30.66 -31.42 3.00
N GLY A 27 30.11 -30.69 3.98
CA GLY A 27 30.43 -30.82 5.40
C GLY A 27 31.37 -29.72 5.90
N ILE A 28 32.15 -30.01 6.94
CA ILE A 28 33.10 -29.05 7.51
C ILE A 28 34.43 -29.21 6.78
N VAL A 29 34.89 -28.13 6.15
CA VAL A 29 36.15 -28.10 5.41
C VAL A 29 36.99 -26.88 5.82
N PRO A 30 38.33 -26.95 5.67
CA PRO A 30 39.18 -25.78 5.81
C PRO A 30 38.83 -24.71 4.78
N LEU A 31 38.97 -23.43 5.13
CA LEU A 31 38.71 -22.31 4.22
C LEU A 31 39.49 -22.41 2.91
N ALA A 32 40.76 -22.80 2.98
CA ALA A 32 41.61 -23.00 1.80
C ALA A 32 40.99 -24.00 0.80
N LYS A 33 40.47 -25.13 1.30
CA LYS A 33 39.83 -26.13 0.45
C LYS A 33 38.51 -25.63 -0.14
N ALA A 34 37.76 -24.82 0.61
CA ALA A 34 36.53 -24.19 0.11
C ALA A 34 36.82 -23.17 -1.00
N LEU A 35 37.93 -22.42 -0.90
CA LEU A 35 38.37 -21.48 -1.94
C LEU A 35 38.87 -22.19 -3.21
N GLU A 36 39.62 -23.28 -3.06
CA GLU A 36 40.02 -24.12 -4.21
C GLU A 36 38.80 -24.65 -4.96
N LEU A 37 37.81 -25.20 -4.24
CA LEU A 37 36.58 -25.69 -4.85
C LEU A 37 35.80 -24.56 -5.53
N ALA A 38 35.74 -23.36 -4.93
CA ALA A 38 35.12 -22.20 -5.56
C ALA A 38 35.78 -21.86 -6.91
N GLN A 39 37.12 -21.88 -6.97
CA GLN A 39 37.87 -21.66 -8.20
C GLN A 39 37.67 -22.78 -9.24
N GLU A 40 37.64 -24.03 -8.81
CA GLU A 40 37.43 -25.19 -9.70
C GLU A 40 36.06 -25.17 -10.39
N TYR A 41 35.04 -24.67 -9.68
CA TYR A 41 33.68 -24.51 -10.22
C TYR A 41 33.43 -23.15 -10.89
N ASP A 42 34.43 -22.26 -10.97
CA ASP A 42 34.28 -20.86 -11.42
C ASP A 42 33.15 -20.10 -10.70
N LEU A 43 32.98 -20.33 -9.39
CA LEU A 43 31.96 -19.73 -8.54
C LEU A 43 32.57 -18.96 -7.35
N ASP A 44 31.76 -18.14 -6.67
CA ASP A 44 32.18 -17.47 -5.44
C ASP A 44 31.82 -18.28 -4.19
N LEU A 45 32.69 -18.20 -3.18
CA LEU A 45 32.41 -18.66 -1.84
C LEU A 45 31.68 -17.55 -1.07
N VAL A 46 30.36 -17.72 -0.87
CA VAL A 46 29.51 -16.73 -0.20
C VAL A 46 29.14 -17.20 1.20
N GLU A 47 29.41 -16.38 2.21
CA GLU A 47 29.00 -16.62 3.60
C GLU A 47 27.50 -16.30 3.80
N VAL A 48 26.65 -17.33 3.82
CA VAL A 48 25.18 -17.17 3.94
C VAL A 48 24.76 -17.03 5.42
N ALA A 49 25.47 -17.70 6.33
CA ALA A 49 25.17 -17.65 7.75
C ALA A 49 26.44 -17.53 8.61
N ALA A 50 26.76 -16.29 8.99
CA ALA A 50 27.88 -15.96 9.88
C ALA A 50 27.64 -16.35 11.35
N ASN A 51 26.38 -16.54 11.76
CA ASN A 51 26.01 -16.81 13.16
C ASN A 51 26.21 -18.28 13.57
N ALA A 52 26.46 -19.18 12.62
CA ALA A 52 26.69 -20.60 12.90
C ALA A 52 28.15 -20.85 13.31
N ARG A 53 28.38 -21.88 14.15
CA ARG A 53 29.72 -22.38 14.48
C ARG A 53 29.86 -23.83 14.00
N PRO A 54 30.67 -24.13 12.98
CA PRO A 54 31.36 -23.21 12.05
C PRO A 54 30.40 -22.45 11.11
N PRO A 55 30.79 -21.28 10.56
CA PRO A 55 29.97 -20.50 9.63
C PRO A 55 29.59 -21.28 8.38
N VAL A 56 28.41 -21.01 7.82
CA VAL A 56 27.91 -21.70 6.62
C VAL A 56 28.24 -20.90 5.37
N CYS A 57 29.08 -21.48 4.52
CA CYS A 57 29.47 -20.94 3.23
C CYS A 57 28.85 -21.78 2.11
N LYS A 58 28.33 -21.11 1.08
CA LYS A 58 27.75 -21.76 -0.09
C LYS A 58 28.45 -21.29 -1.35
N LEU A 59 28.77 -22.22 -2.24
CA LEU A 59 29.28 -21.93 -3.57
C LEU A 59 28.14 -21.40 -4.44
N MET A 60 28.24 -20.15 -4.88
CA MET A 60 27.25 -19.53 -5.76
C MET A 60 27.84 -18.31 -6.47
N ASP A 61 27.23 -17.91 -7.59
CA ASP A 61 27.54 -16.63 -8.24
C ASP A 61 26.97 -15.48 -7.39
N TYR A 62 27.87 -14.66 -6.81
CA TYR A 62 27.49 -13.53 -5.98
C TYR A 62 26.80 -12.42 -6.78
N GLY A 63 27.20 -12.20 -8.03
CA GLY A 63 26.62 -11.19 -8.92
C GLY A 63 25.15 -11.47 -9.19
N LYS A 64 24.84 -12.73 -9.57
CA LYS A 64 23.47 -13.18 -9.79
C LYS A 64 22.64 -13.12 -8.51
N PHE A 65 23.18 -13.60 -7.39
CA PHE A 65 22.49 -13.56 -6.09
C PHE A 65 22.18 -12.12 -5.63
N LYS A 66 23.11 -11.18 -5.83
CA LYS A 66 22.91 -9.76 -5.50
C LYS A 66 21.81 -9.15 -6.38
N TYR A 67 21.75 -9.51 -7.65
CA TYR A 67 20.69 -9.04 -8.55
C TYR A 67 19.32 -9.59 -8.14
N GLU A 68 19.21 -10.89 -7.90
CA GLU A 68 17.95 -11.54 -7.50
C GLU A 68 17.46 -11.04 -6.14
N SER A 69 18.36 -10.92 -5.16
CA SER A 69 18.02 -10.36 -3.85
C SER A 69 17.62 -8.89 -3.94
N ALA A 70 18.28 -8.09 -4.78
CA ALA A 70 17.89 -6.71 -5.03
C ALA A 70 16.53 -6.60 -5.74
N MET A 71 16.27 -7.47 -6.72
CA MET A 71 14.98 -7.53 -7.42
C MET A 71 13.85 -7.96 -6.48
N LYS A 72 14.06 -9.03 -5.70
CA LYS A 72 13.11 -9.48 -4.67
C LYS A 72 12.87 -8.42 -3.60
N ALA A 73 13.92 -7.70 -3.18
CA ALA A 73 13.78 -6.60 -2.23
C ALA A 73 13.01 -5.42 -2.84
N ARG A 74 13.23 -5.10 -4.13
CA ARG A 74 12.45 -4.07 -4.85
C ARG A 74 10.99 -4.48 -5.00
N GLU A 75 10.73 -5.73 -5.35
CA GLU A 75 9.38 -6.28 -5.47
C GLU A 75 8.67 -6.29 -4.12
N ALA A 76 9.34 -6.75 -3.05
CA ALA A 76 8.80 -6.71 -1.70
C ALA A 76 8.47 -5.29 -1.24
N ARG A 77 9.35 -4.30 -1.52
CA ARG A 77 9.06 -2.88 -1.24
C ARG A 77 7.89 -2.35 -2.05
N LYS A 78 7.75 -2.75 -3.31
CA LYS A 78 6.62 -2.34 -4.17
C LYS A 78 5.30 -2.95 -3.69
N ASN A 79 5.33 -4.20 -3.23
CA ASN A 79 4.16 -4.91 -2.73
C ASN A 79 3.81 -4.52 -1.28
N GLN A 80 4.75 -3.92 -0.54
CA GLN A 80 4.48 -3.35 0.76
C GLN A 80 3.57 -2.14 0.60
N ALA A 81 2.29 -2.34 0.94
CA ALA A 81 1.32 -1.26 0.94
C ALA A 81 1.66 -0.25 2.05
N HIS A 82 2.37 0.83 1.70
CA HIS A 82 2.68 1.91 2.63
C HIS A 82 1.40 2.66 3.00
N THR A 83 0.87 2.48 4.20
CA THR A 83 -0.23 3.31 4.72
C THR A 83 0.24 4.75 4.88
N VAL A 84 -0.33 5.67 4.11
CA VAL A 84 0.02 7.08 4.16
C VAL A 84 -0.99 7.80 5.05
N ILE A 85 -0.52 8.78 5.81
CA ILE A 85 -1.40 9.68 6.55
C ILE A 85 -1.78 10.83 5.63
N LYS A 86 -3.06 10.93 5.27
CA LYS A 86 -3.63 12.02 4.50
C LYS A 86 -4.15 13.08 5.45
N GLU A 87 -3.78 14.33 5.20
CA GLU A 87 -4.22 15.45 6.03
C GLU A 87 -5.44 16.14 5.43
N MET A 88 -6.42 16.42 6.28
CA MET A 88 -7.68 17.05 5.90
C MET A 88 -7.95 18.24 6.81
N LYS A 89 -8.02 19.44 6.23
CA LYS A 89 -8.29 20.66 7.00
C LYS A 89 -9.75 21.06 6.87
N LEU A 90 -10.36 21.34 8.02
CA LEU A 90 -11.75 21.79 8.16
C LEU A 90 -11.81 23.11 8.92
N ARG A 91 -12.91 23.84 8.76
CA ARG A 91 -13.20 25.05 9.54
C ARG A 91 -14.36 24.78 10.50
N PRO A 92 -14.41 25.45 11.67
CA PRO A 92 -15.52 25.30 12.62
C PRO A 92 -16.89 25.70 12.03
N LYS A 93 -16.91 26.67 11.12
CA LYS A 93 -18.12 27.15 10.41
C LYS A 93 -18.09 26.72 8.95
N ILE A 94 -18.14 25.41 8.72
CA ILE A 94 -18.21 24.84 7.38
C ILE A 94 -19.65 24.87 6.86
N ASP A 95 -19.82 25.15 5.58
CA ASP A 95 -21.11 25.04 4.89
C ASP A 95 -21.49 23.56 4.72
N PRO A 96 -22.78 23.17 4.76
CA PRO A 96 -23.20 21.78 4.55
C PRO A 96 -22.67 21.17 3.25
N HIS A 97 -22.63 21.92 2.14
CA HIS A 97 -22.15 21.41 0.86
C HIS A 97 -20.63 21.16 0.86
N ASP A 98 -19.85 22.06 1.48
CA ASP A 98 -18.40 21.85 1.65
C ASP A 98 -18.13 20.68 2.60
N TYR A 99 -18.94 20.52 3.66
CA TYR A 99 -18.85 19.37 4.55
C TYR A 99 -19.02 18.04 3.80
N ASP A 100 -20.03 17.92 2.94
CA ASP A 100 -20.29 16.70 2.18
C ASP A 100 -19.14 16.37 1.22
N THR A 101 -18.58 17.39 0.57
CA THR A 101 -17.40 17.23 -0.30
C THR A 101 -16.20 16.70 0.49
N LYS A 102 -15.97 17.26 1.69
CA LYS A 102 -14.87 16.84 2.56
C LYS A 102 -15.11 15.44 3.14
N LYS A 103 -16.34 15.12 3.56
CA LYS A 103 -16.74 13.77 3.97
C LYS A 103 -16.45 12.76 2.85
N GLY A 104 -16.81 13.08 1.60
CA GLY A 104 -16.52 12.24 0.43
C GLY A 104 -15.03 11.94 0.24
N HIS A 105 -14.16 12.93 0.47
CA HIS A 105 -12.71 12.73 0.44
C HIS A 105 -12.20 11.87 1.60
N VAL A 106 -12.70 12.07 2.82
CA VAL A 106 -12.36 11.21 3.97
C VAL A 106 -12.74 9.76 3.68
N VAL A 107 -13.97 9.54 3.21
CA VAL A 107 -14.47 8.23 2.78
C VAL A 107 -13.57 7.61 1.71
N ARG A 108 -13.17 8.40 0.71
CA ARG A 108 -12.26 7.95 -0.36
C ARG A 108 -10.90 7.50 0.19
N PHE A 109 -10.33 8.24 1.13
CA PHE A 109 -9.03 7.88 1.73
C PHE A 109 -9.12 6.65 2.62
N LEU A 110 -10.19 6.53 3.42
CA LEU A 110 -10.43 5.34 4.24
C LEU A 110 -10.65 4.09 3.38
N LYS A 111 -11.41 4.20 2.27
CA LYS A 111 -11.58 3.13 1.28
C LYS A 111 -10.28 2.73 0.60
N GLN A 112 -9.31 3.64 0.47
CA GLN A 112 -7.98 3.35 -0.06
C GLN A 112 -7.05 2.72 1.00
N GLY A 113 -7.49 2.59 2.25
CA GLY A 113 -6.69 2.07 3.35
C GLY A 113 -5.64 3.06 3.86
N ASP A 114 -5.83 4.36 3.62
CA ASP A 114 -4.99 5.42 4.18
C ASP A 114 -5.58 5.93 5.50
N LYS A 115 -4.70 6.37 6.41
CA LYS A 115 -5.11 7.04 7.65
C LYS A 115 -5.43 8.49 7.34
N VAL A 116 -6.42 9.06 8.01
CA VAL A 116 -6.81 10.46 7.79
C VAL A 116 -6.61 11.26 9.06
N LYS A 117 -5.71 12.24 9.01
CA LYS A 117 -5.54 13.25 10.06
C LYS A 117 -6.43 14.45 9.73
N ILE A 118 -7.49 14.63 10.50
CA ILE A 118 -8.39 15.77 10.37
C ILE A 118 -7.91 16.87 11.30
N THR A 119 -7.84 18.10 10.80
CA THR A 119 -7.38 19.27 11.55
C THR A 119 -8.38 20.40 11.39
N ILE A 120 -8.98 20.82 12.50
CA ILE A 120 -9.80 22.03 12.58
C ILE A 120 -8.90 23.16 13.06
N MET A 121 -8.84 24.24 12.30
CA MET A 121 -8.10 25.44 12.71
C MET A 121 -9.06 26.46 13.31
N PHE A 122 -8.86 26.85 14.56
CA PHE A 122 -9.63 27.91 15.20
C PHE A 122 -8.99 29.27 14.94
N ARG A 123 -9.79 30.26 14.55
CA ARG A 123 -9.29 31.63 14.31
C ARG A 123 -9.89 32.63 15.30
N GLY A 124 -9.02 33.43 15.92
CA GLY A 124 -9.41 34.55 16.78
C GLY A 124 -10.29 34.11 17.95
N ARG A 125 -11.51 34.65 18.01
CA ARG A 125 -12.49 34.41 19.08
C ARG A 125 -13.06 32.99 19.11
N GLU A 126 -12.77 32.16 18.11
CA GLU A 126 -13.24 30.77 18.07
C GLU A 126 -12.44 29.84 18.98
N GLN A 127 -11.25 30.28 19.45
CA GLN A 127 -10.44 29.51 20.40
C GLN A 127 -11.12 29.32 21.76
N SER A 128 -12.03 30.21 22.16
CA SER A 128 -12.82 30.08 23.39
C SER A 128 -14.01 29.13 23.25
N ARG A 129 -14.29 28.60 22.05
CA ARG A 129 -15.39 27.66 21.78
C ARG A 129 -14.90 26.37 21.11
N PRO A 130 -14.06 25.56 21.80
CA PRO A 130 -13.59 24.29 21.25
C PRO A 130 -14.73 23.28 21.02
N GLU A 131 -15.87 23.43 21.72
CA GLU A 131 -17.05 22.58 21.57
C GLU A 131 -17.58 22.49 20.14
N LEU A 132 -17.52 23.58 19.37
CA LEU A 132 -17.99 23.58 17.99
C LEU A 132 -17.14 22.66 17.10
N GLY A 133 -15.82 22.67 17.31
CA GLY A 133 -14.92 21.76 16.62
C GLY A 133 -15.11 20.31 17.07
N TYR A 134 -15.33 20.10 18.37
CA TYR A 134 -15.57 18.77 18.92
C TYR A 134 -16.83 18.13 18.34
N ARG A 135 -17.96 18.86 18.32
CA ARG A 135 -19.23 18.37 17.74
C ARG A 135 -19.09 18.05 16.26
N LEU A 136 -18.35 18.86 15.50
CA LEU A 136 -18.11 18.60 14.07
C LEU A 136 -17.28 17.33 13.84
N LEU A 137 -16.24 17.11 14.65
CA LEU A 137 -15.42 15.89 14.56
C LEU A 137 -16.20 14.66 15.00
N GLN A 138 -17.03 14.78 16.04
CA GLN A 138 -17.91 13.71 16.51
C GLN A 138 -18.90 13.30 15.42
N ARG A 139 -19.61 14.28 14.81
CA ARG A 139 -20.53 14.04 13.69
C ARG A 139 -19.81 13.35 12.54
N LEU A 140 -18.60 13.80 12.20
CA LEU A 140 -17.82 13.19 11.13
C LEU A 140 -17.38 11.76 11.48
N ALA A 141 -17.04 11.48 12.74
CA ALA A 141 -16.70 10.13 13.20
C ALA A 141 -17.90 9.17 13.11
N GLU A 142 -19.10 9.61 13.50
CA GLU A 142 -20.34 8.84 13.35
C GLU A 142 -20.66 8.56 11.88
N ASP A 143 -20.52 9.57 11.03
CA ASP A 143 -20.75 9.51 9.58
C ASP A 143 -19.83 8.52 8.82
N VAL A 144 -18.66 8.20 9.39
CA VAL A 144 -17.65 7.32 8.77
C VAL A 144 -17.39 6.04 9.58
N GLN A 145 -18.19 5.78 10.61
CA GLN A 145 -18.06 4.64 11.51
C GLN A 145 -18.10 3.30 10.76
N ASP A 146 -18.81 3.22 9.64
CA ASP A 146 -18.88 2.01 8.81
C ASP A 146 -17.57 1.68 8.09
N LEU A 147 -16.70 2.67 7.85
CA LEU A 147 -15.50 2.53 7.03
C LEU A 147 -14.20 2.64 7.84
N GLY A 148 -14.25 3.28 9.00
CA GLY A 148 -13.09 3.47 9.86
C GLY A 148 -13.45 3.69 11.31
N PHE A 149 -12.42 3.61 12.15
CA PHE A 149 -12.50 3.85 13.58
C PHE A 149 -11.66 5.07 13.98
N VAL A 150 -11.97 5.64 15.13
CA VAL A 150 -11.18 6.74 15.71
C VAL A 150 -9.92 6.15 16.36
N GLU A 151 -8.76 6.43 15.76
CA GLU A 151 -7.46 5.99 16.31
C GLU A 151 -6.96 6.98 17.38
N SER A 152 -7.16 8.28 17.14
CA SER A 152 -6.91 9.32 18.14
C SER A 152 -8.14 10.20 18.26
N ASN A 153 -8.72 10.22 19.47
CA ASN A 153 -9.83 11.10 19.82
C ASN A 153 -9.49 12.57 19.54
N PRO A 154 -10.51 13.42 19.31
CA PRO A 154 -10.34 14.86 19.15
C PRO A 154 -9.54 15.45 20.32
N LYS A 155 -8.33 15.95 20.02
CA LYS A 155 -7.46 16.62 20.98
C LYS A 155 -7.18 18.03 20.52
N GLN A 156 -7.23 18.98 21.45
CA GLN A 156 -6.86 20.36 21.18
C GLN A 156 -5.34 20.49 21.24
N ASP A 157 -4.75 20.88 20.11
CA ASP A 157 -3.32 21.16 19.93
C ASP A 157 -3.16 22.66 19.66
N GLY A 158 -3.17 23.44 20.75
CA GLY A 158 -3.09 24.91 20.71
C GLY A 158 -4.23 25.56 19.92
N ARG A 159 -3.90 26.08 18.73
CA ARG A 159 -4.88 26.75 17.83
C ARG A 159 -5.63 25.77 16.94
N ASN A 160 -5.25 24.51 16.96
CA ASN A 160 -5.82 23.46 16.13
C ASN A 160 -6.51 22.42 17.01
N MET A 161 -7.48 21.70 16.45
CA MET A 161 -8.00 20.46 17.02
C MET A 161 -7.81 19.35 16.01
N ILE A 162 -7.23 18.25 16.47
CA ILE A 162 -6.78 17.16 15.61
C ILE A 162 -7.51 15.88 16.01
N MET A 163 -7.97 15.14 15.01
CA MET A 163 -8.49 13.78 15.16
C MET A 163 -7.83 12.90 14.09
N VAL A 164 -7.52 11.65 14.43
CA VAL A 164 -6.97 10.68 13.47
C VAL A 164 -7.95 9.54 13.32
N LEU A 165 -8.32 9.26 12.07
CA LEU A 165 -9.16 8.14 11.68
C LEU A 165 -8.31 7.05 11.02
N GLY A 166 -8.51 5.82 11.46
CA GLY A 166 -7.93 4.62 10.87
C GLY A 166 -8.97 3.84 10.06
N PRO A 167 -8.61 3.24 8.92
CA PRO A 167 -9.52 2.40 8.16
C PRO A 167 -9.75 1.04 8.84
N HIS A 168 -10.95 0.48 8.72
CA HIS A 168 -11.23 -0.88 9.21
C HIS A 168 -10.55 -1.97 8.36
N LYS A 169 -10.51 -1.77 7.04
CA LYS A 169 -9.86 -2.70 6.11
C LYS A 169 -8.37 -2.40 6.02
N LYS A 170 -7.53 -3.46 6.00
CA LYS A 170 -6.10 -3.31 5.75
C LYS A 170 -5.87 -2.81 4.32
N LYS A 171 -4.86 -1.94 4.15
CA LYS A 171 -4.51 -1.35 2.84
C LYS A 171 -4.26 -2.40 1.75
N THR A 172 -3.73 -3.57 2.13
CA THR A 172 -3.51 -4.70 1.21
C THR A 172 -4.82 -5.27 0.63
N GLU A 173 -5.87 -5.36 1.43
CA GLU A 173 -7.19 -5.87 1.02
C GLU A 173 -7.93 -4.80 0.20
N ALA A 174 -7.88 -3.55 0.63
CA ALA A 174 -8.44 -2.41 -0.11
C ALA A 174 -7.82 -2.24 -1.50
N MET A 175 -6.50 -2.42 -1.62
CA MET A 175 -5.79 -2.29 -2.90
C MET A 175 -6.05 -3.50 -3.82
N ALA A 176 -6.26 -4.69 -3.26
CA ALA A 176 -6.66 -5.88 -4.00
C ALA A 176 -8.09 -5.73 -4.56
N GLU A 177 -9.06 -5.32 -3.74
CA GLU A 177 -10.44 -5.04 -4.17
C GLU A 177 -10.49 -3.95 -5.23
N ALA A 178 -9.74 -2.85 -5.06
CA ALA A 178 -9.68 -1.76 -6.03
C ALA A 178 -9.06 -2.20 -7.37
N ARG A 179 -8.04 -3.05 -7.33
CA ARG A 179 -7.41 -3.61 -8.53
C ARG A 179 -8.35 -4.54 -9.29
N GLN A 180 -9.05 -5.44 -8.57
CA GLN A 180 -10.05 -6.33 -9.15
C GLN A 180 -11.21 -5.53 -9.76
N ALA A 181 -11.69 -4.48 -9.09
CA ALA A 181 -12.73 -3.61 -9.63
C ALA A 181 -12.29 -2.84 -10.89
N GLN A 182 -11.03 -2.40 -10.96
CA GLN A 182 -10.47 -1.77 -12.17
C GLN A 182 -10.28 -2.75 -13.32
N GLU A 183 -9.81 -3.97 -13.04
CA GLU A 183 -9.66 -5.04 -14.02
C GLU A 183 -11.03 -5.46 -14.58
N ALA A 184 -12.05 -5.59 -13.73
CA ALA A 184 -13.43 -5.85 -14.15
C ALA A 184 -14.02 -4.73 -15.02
N ARG A 185 -13.83 -3.45 -14.64
CA ARG A 185 -14.27 -2.30 -15.44
C ARG A 185 -13.55 -2.21 -16.79
N LYS A 186 -12.26 -2.54 -16.84
CA LYS A 186 -11.48 -2.57 -18.09
C LYS A 186 -11.88 -3.74 -18.97
N ALA A 187 -12.21 -4.90 -18.38
CA ALA A 187 -12.73 -6.06 -19.11
C ALA A 187 -14.11 -5.74 -19.72
N SER A 188 -15.02 -5.11 -18.97
CA SER A 188 -16.33 -4.71 -19.50
C SER A 188 -16.22 -3.62 -20.58
N ALA A 189 -15.29 -2.68 -20.44
CA ALA A 189 -15.03 -1.65 -21.46
C ALA A 189 -14.40 -2.22 -22.75
N LYS A 190 -13.56 -3.24 -22.65
CA LYS A 190 -13.01 -3.96 -23.81
C LYS A 190 -14.06 -4.87 -24.48
N ALA A 191 -15.01 -5.40 -23.71
CA ALA A 191 -16.07 -6.26 -24.22
C ALA A 191 -17.17 -5.50 -24.99
N ASN A 192 -17.27 -4.17 -24.85
CA ASN A 192 -18.26 -3.38 -25.59
C ASN A 192 -17.66 -2.07 -26.16
N PRO A 193 -16.92 -2.12 -27.28
CA PRO A 193 -16.26 -0.95 -27.86
C PRO A 193 -17.20 0.01 -28.62
N GLY A 194 -18.48 -0.32 -28.79
CA GLY A 194 -19.33 0.25 -29.85
C GLY A 194 -20.70 0.81 -29.43
N ARG A 195 -20.83 1.51 -28.29
CA ARG A 195 -22.07 2.25 -27.96
C ARG A 195 -21.90 3.76 -27.83
N SER A 196 -20.83 4.30 -28.39
CA SER A 196 -20.62 5.75 -28.48
C SER A 196 -20.45 6.14 -29.95
N GLN A 197 -21.58 6.15 -30.67
CA GLN A 197 -21.87 6.92 -31.90
C GLN A 197 -23.08 6.28 -32.60
N ASN A 198 -24.28 6.63 -32.19
CA ASN A 198 -25.42 6.77 -33.10
C ASN A 198 -26.47 7.67 -32.43
N PRO A 199 -26.77 8.86 -32.99
CA PRO A 199 -27.84 9.73 -32.50
C PRO A 199 -29.25 9.21 -32.81
N ALA A 200 -29.36 8.13 -33.59
CA ALA A 200 -30.62 7.68 -34.20
C ALA A 200 -31.58 6.91 -33.26
N ASP A 201 -31.14 6.50 -32.07
CA ASP A 201 -32.03 5.83 -31.11
C ASP A 201 -32.85 6.83 -30.26
N ALA A 202 -32.59 8.14 -30.36
CA ALA A 202 -33.33 9.16 -29.65
C ALA A 202 -34.66 9.54 -30.32
N GLU A 203 -34.87 9.17 -31.59
CA GLU A 203 -36.09 9.55 -32.34
C GLU A 203 -37.19 8.47 -32.30
N VAL A 204 -36.88 7.22 -31.93
CA VAL A 204 -37.89 6.14 -31.96
C VAL A 204 -38.76 6.09 -30.69
N GLU A 205 -38.31 6.67 -29.56
CA GLU A 205 -39.11 6.74 -28.34
C GLU A 205 -40.08 7.93 -28.29
N ALA A 206 -39.99 8.89 -29.23
CA ALA A 206 -40.87 10.07 -29.26
C ALA A 206 -42.16 9.87 -30.09
N GLU A 207 -42.14 9.01 -31.11
CA GLU A 207 -43.31 8.77 -31.99
C GLU A 207 -44.30 7.73 -31.44
N ALA A 208 -43.91 6.86 -30.50
CA ALA A 208 -44.80 5.83 -29.96
C ALA A 208 -45.84 6.32 -28.94
N SER A 209 -45.78 7.60 -28.53
CA SER A 209 -46.68 8.20 -27.53
C SER A 209 -47.73 9.17 -28.11
N ALA A 210 -47.84 9.28 -29.44
CA ALA A 210 -48.71 10.28 -30.09
C ALA A 210 -49.91 9.71 -30.88
N GLU A 211 -50.18 8.40 -30.86
CA GLU A 211 -51.27 7.82 -31.65
C GLU A 211 -52.19 6.89 -30.82
N GLU A 212 -53.10 7.51 -30.04
CA GLU A 212 -54.41 6.92 -29.77
C GLU A 212 -55.49 7.97 -30.12
N PRO A 213 -56.32 7.74 -31.16
CA PRO A 213 -57.43 8.63 -31.49
C PRO A 213 -58.68 8.29 -30.67
N ALA A 214 -59.49 9.32 -30.45
CA ALA A 214 -60.82 9.27 -29.87
C ALA A 214 -61.85 8.60 -30.81
N GLU A 215 -62.72 7.73 -30.29
CA GLU A 215 -64.18 7.75 -30.50
C GLU A 215 -64.90 6.60 -29.76
N ALA A 216 -65.89 6.96 -28.94
CA ALA A 216 -67.22 6.34 -28.70
C ALA A 216 -67.76 6.71 -27.31
#